data_AF-A0A2V6UUK5-F1
#
_entry.id   AF-A0A2V6UUK5-F1
#
_cell.length_a   1.000
_cell.length_b   1.000
_cell.length_c   1.000
_cell.angle_alpha   90.00
_cell.angle_beta   90.00
_cell.angle_gamma   90.00
#
_symmetry.space_group_name_H-M   'P 1'
#
loop_
_entity.id
_entity.type
_entity.pdbx_description
1 polymer ?
#
loop_
_entity_poly.entity_id
_entity_poly.type
_entity_poly.pdbx_seq_one_letter_code
_entity_poly.pdbx_strand_id
1 'polypeptide(L)'
;MVDVIVRITGLVVLAVGVLNLAHGALVTARLVAHVTRRYPHLRLDLWLPRWADARDAQAWLATWRGVLRSGDPTMAAIRTDGRIVIARHVQLMLSSQAWVMVAATMVPRLS
;
A
#
# COMPACT_ATOMS: atom_id res chain seq x y z
N MET A 1 13.48 -6.58 31.92
CA MET A 1 12.80 -5.32 31.56
C MET A 1 12.94 -5.00 30.08
N VAL A 2 14.15 -4.98 29.52
CA VAL A 2 14.40 -4.72 28.09
C VAL A 2 13.65 -5.69 27.16
N ASP A 3 13.68 -6.99 27.47
CA ASP A 3 12.99 -8.02 26.67
C ASP A 3 11.47 -7.80 26.55
N VAL A 4 10.82 -7.40 27.65
CA VAL A 4 9.38 -7.10 27.68
C VAL A 4 9.06 -5.88 26.83
N ILE A 5 9.90 -4.84 26.86
CA ILE A 5 9.73 -3.65 26.03
C ILE A 5 9.82 -4.01 24.54
N VAL A 6 10.86 -4.76 24.15
CA VAL A 6 11.05 -5.21 22.76
C VAL A 6 9.84 -6.03 22.29
N ARG A 7 9.34 -6.95 23.12
CA ARG A 7 8.18 -7.79 22.78
C ARG A 7 6.90 -6.98 22.62
N ILE A 8 6.62 -6.05 23.53
CA ILE A 8 5.44 -5.17 23.44
C ILE A 8 5.53 -4.29 22.19
N THR A 9 6.68 -3.66 21.94
CA THR A 9 6.88 -2.81 20.77
C THR A 9 6.75 -3.60 19.46
N GLY A 10 7.29 -4.82 19.40
CA GLY A 10 7.10 -5.71 18.26
C GLY A 10 5.64 -6.05 18.00
N LEU A 11 4.87 -6.36 19.05
CA LEU A 11 3.42 -6.63 18.94
C LEU A 11 2.64 -5.40 18.46
N VAL A 12 2.98 -4.21 18.93
CA VAL A 12 2.36 -2.96 18.47
C VAL A 12 2.63 -2.73 16.98
N VAL A 13 3.89 -2.86 16.54
CA VAL A 13 4.25 -2.71 15.13
C VAL A 13 3.52 -3.74 14.25
N LEU A 14 3.43 -5.00 14.71
CA LEU A 14 2.69 -6.05 14.02
C LEU A 14 1.20 -5.71 13.90
N ALA A 15 0.56 -5.29 14.99
CA ALA A 15 -0.85 -4.93 15.01
C ALA A 15 -1.15 -3.76 14.06
N VAL A 16 -0.32 -2.71 14.07
CA VAL A 16 -0.48 -1.58 13.16
C VAL A 16 -0.22 -1.99 11.71
N GLY A 17 0.74 -2.91 11.47
CA GLY A 17 0.98 -3.51 10.16
C GLY A 17 -0.23 -4.26 9.61
N VAL A 18 -0.85 -5.12 10.43
CA VAL A 18 -2.07 -5.86 10.07
C VAL A 18 -3.23 -4.90 9.79
N LEU A 19 -3.41 -3.87 10.62
CA LEU A 19 -4.46 -2.87 10.40
C LEU A 19 -4.24 -2.11 9.08
N ASN A 20 -2.98 -1.76 8.78
CA ASN A 20 -2.64 -1.09 7.52
C ASN A 20 -2.89 -1.99 6.31
N LEU A 21 -2.61 -3.30 6.43
CA LEU A 21 -2.88 -4.28 5.39
C LEU A 21 -4.39 -4.44 5.14
N ALA A 22 -5.19 -4.53 6.21
CA ALA A 22 -6.65 -4.57 6.11
C ALA A 22 -7.21 -3.30 5.43
N HIS A 23 -6.68 -2.13 5.79
CA HIS A 23 -7.07 -0.87 5.14
C HIS A 23 -6.67 -0.84 3.66
N GLY A 24 -5.47 -1.28 3.32
CA GLY A 24 -5.01 -1.41 1.93
C GLY A 24 -5.89 -2.36 1.10
N ALA A 25 -6.30 -3.49 1.68
CA ALA A 25 -7.24 -4.41 1.03
C ALA A 25 -8.60 -3.76 0.77
N LEU A 26 -9.13 -3.00 1.74
CA LEU A 26 -10.39 -2.28 1.60
C LEU A 26 -10.32 -1.19 0.50
N VAL A 27 -9.24 -0.41 0.47
CA VAL A 27 -9.01 0.61 -0.58
C VAL A 27 -8.93 -0.04 -1.95
N THR A 28 -8.23 -1.18 -2.06
CA THR A 28 -8.11 -1.94 -3.31
C THR A 28 -9.47 -2.49 -3.76
N ALA A 29 -10.26 -3.06 -2.85
CA ALA A 29 -11.61 -3.55 -3.15
C ALA A 29 -12.52 -2.40 -3.61
N ARG A 30 -12.44 -1.22 -2.98
CA ARG A 30 -13.17 -0.02 -3.40
C ARG A 30 -12.75 0.43 -4.80
N LEU A 31 -11.46 0.43 -5.10
CA LEU A 31 -10.95 0.75 -6.43
C LEU A 31 -11.50 -0.24 -7.47
N VAL A 32 -11.42 -1.55 -7.21
CA VAL A 32 -11.94 -2.59 -8.10
C VAL A 32 -13.43 -2.40 -8.34
N ALA A 33 -14.22 -2.22 -7.29
CA ALA A 33 -15.66 -2.00 -7.38
C ALA A 33 -16.00 -0.72 -8.16
N HIS A 34 -15.26 0.36 -7.92
CA HIS A 34 -15.45 1.62 -8.64
C HIS A 34 -15.14 1.47 -10.13
N VAL A 35 -13.98 0.90 -10.48
CA VAL A 35 -13.55 0.71 -11.86
C VAL A 35 -14.51 -0.21 -12.61
N THR A 36 -14.91 -1.34 -12.01
CA THR A 36 -15.82 -2.30 -12.65
C THR A 36 -17.22 -1.74 -12.90
N ARG A 37 -17.71 -0.83 -12.03
CA ARG A 37 -19.00 -0.15 -12.21
C ARG A 37 -18.92 1.00 -13.21
N ARG A 38 -17.86 1.81 -13.15
CA ARG A 38 -17.75 3.05 -13.94
C ARG A 38 -17.23 2.82 -15.36
N TYR A 39 -16.38 1.81 -15.55
CA TYR A 39 -15.75 1.50 -16.82
C TYR A 39 -16.02 0.04 -17.23
N PRO A 40 -17.29 -0.33 -17.51
CA PRO A 40 -17.64 -1.71 -17.82
C PRO A 40 -16.98 -2.24 -19.10
N HIS A 41 -16.65 -1.35 -20.03
CA HIS A 41 -15.97 -1.67 -21.29
C HIS A 41 -14.47 -1.96 -21.14
N LEU A 42 -13.85 -1.59 -20.01
CA LEU A 42 -12.41 -1.79 -19.76
C LEU A 42 -12.12 -3.02 -18.89
N ARG A 43 -13.15 -3.79 -18.48
CA ARG A 43 -13.03 -4.71 -17.34
C ARG A 43 -11.91 -5.73 -17.46
N LEU A 44 -11.82 -6.51 -18.53
CA LEU A 44 -10.81 -7.58 -18.61
C LEU A 44 -9.43 -7.04 -18.98
N ASP A 45 -9.34 -6.17 -19.98
CA ASP A 45 -8.05 -5.66 -20.49
C ASP A 45 -7.30 -4.78 -19.48
N LEU A 46 -8.01 -4.12 -18.56
CA LEU A 46 -7.38 -3.30 -17.54
C LEU A 46 -6.72 -4.14 -16.43
N TRP A 47 -7.32 -5.27 -16.04
CA TRP A 47 -6.81 -6.16 -14.99
C TRP A 47 -5.88 -7.26 -15.53
N LEU A 48 -6.14 -7.76 -16.73
CA LEU A 48 -5.41 -8.84 -17.39
C LEU A 48 -5.01 -8.39 -18.80
N PRO A 49 -4.06 -7.46 -18.92
CA PRO A 49 -3.69 -6.92 -20.21
C PRO A 49 -2.97 -7.97 -21.05
N ARG A 50 -3.32 -8.05 -22.33
CA ARG A 50 -2.59 -8.84 -23.32
C ARG A 50 -1.57 -7.95 -24.00
N TRP A 51 -0.34 -7.96 -23.49
CA TRP A 51 0.75 -7.19 -24.09
C TRP A 51 1.37 -7.96 -25.25
N ALA A 52 1.29 -7.42 -26.45
CA ALA A 52 2.04 -7.89 -27.61
C ALA A 52 3.34 -7.09 -27.77
N ASP A 53 3.33 -5.80 -27.40
CA ASP A 53 4.52 -4.94 -27.47
C ASP A 53 4.59 -3.89 -26.33
N ALA A 54 5.62 -3.05 -26.37
CA ALA A 54 5.83 -1.98 -25.40
C ALA A 54 4.78 -0.84 -25.50
N ARG A 55 4.15 -0.66 -26.67
CA ARG A 55 3.10 0.36 -26.86
C ARG A 55 1.82 -0.05 -26.12
N ASP A 56 1.51 -1.34 -26.06
CA ASP A 56 0.38 -1.85 -25.28
C ASP A 56 0.55 -1.55 -23.79
N ALA A 57 1.77 -1.73 -23.25
CA ALA A 57 2.07 -1.39 -21.87
C ALA A 57 1.93 0.12 -21.61
N GLN A 58 2.40 0.96 -22.54
CA GLN A 58 2.25 2.42 -22.45
C GLN A 58 0.77 2.86 -22.51
N ALA A 59 -0.02 2.26 -23.39
CA ALA A 59 -1.46 2.51 -23.51
C ALA A 59 -2.20 2.07 -22.24
N TRP A 60 -1.91 0.88 -21.71
CA TRP A 60 -2.43 0.40 -20.44
C TRP A 60 -2.09 1.34 -19.27
N LEU A 61 -0.84 1.80 -19.19
CA LEU A 61 -0.41 2.80 -18.19
C LEU A 61 -1.11 4.16 -18.37
N ALA A 62 -1.36 4.58 -19.60
CA ALA A 62 -2.07 5.82 -19.88
C ALA A 62 -3.54 5.73 -19.43
N THR A 63 -4.20 4.60 -19.71
CA THR A 63 -5.57 4.33 -19.26
C THR A 63 -5.67 4.32 -17.74
N TRP A 64 -4.76 3.63 -17.04
CA TRP A 64 -4.71 3.67 -15.58
C TRP A 64 -4.47 5.08 -15.04
N ARG A 65 -3.57 5.86 -15.65
CA ARG A 65 -3.37 7.27 -15.26
C ARG A 65 -4.65 8.09 -15.43
N GLY A 66 -5.40 7.88 -16.52
CA GLY A 66 -6.67 8.56 -16.76
C GLY A 66 -7.72 8.22 -15.69
N VAL A 67 -7.88 6.94 -15.38
CA VAL A 67 -8.77 6.47 -14.30
C VAL A 67 -8.34 7.05 -12.95
N LEU A 68 -7.07 6.86 -12.58
CA LEU A 68 -6.57 7.27 -11.28
C LEU A 68 -6.58 8.78 -11.07
N ARG A 69 -6.46 9.58 -12.15
CA ARG A 69 -6.48 11.05 -12.13
C ARG A 69 -7.85 11.63 -12.46
N SER A 70 -8.89 10.81 -12.60
CA SER A 70 -10.23 11.33 -12.88
C SER A 70 -10.67 12.32 -11.80
N GLY A 71 -11.49 13.30 -12.20
CA GLY A 71 -12.13 14.26 -11.30
C GLY A 71 -13.34 13.68 -10.55
N ASP A 72 -13.59 12.37 -10.65
CA ASP A 72 -14.69 11.72 -9.94
C ASP A 72 -14.46 11.83 -8.41
N PRO A 73 -15.42 12.36 -7.64
CA PRO A 73 -15.27 12.51 -6.20
C PRO A 73 -15.01 11.17 -5.50
N THR A 74 -15.56 10.06 -6.01
CA THR A 74 -15.32 8.71 -5.48
C THR A 74 -13.85 8.31 -5.67
N MET A 75 -13.31 8.58 -6.85
CA MET A 75 -11.90 8.28 -7.15
C MET A 75 -10.96 9.18 -6.35
N ALA A 76 -11.33 10.45 -6.11
CA ALA A 76 -10.58 11.36 -5.26
C ALA A 76 -10.51 10.87 -3.79
N ALA A 77 -11.62 10.34 -3.27
CA ALA A 77 -11.65 9.71 -1.94
C ALA A 77 -10.76 8.46 -1.89
N ILE A 78 -10.89 7.53 -2.85
CA ILE A 78 -10.06 6.32 -2.94
C ILE A 78 -8.57 6.68 -3.04
N ARG A 79 -8.22 7.73 -3.80
CA ARG A 79 -6.83 8.21 -3.92
C ARG A 79 -6.31 8.76 -2.59
N THR A 80 -7.15 9.47 -1.84
CA THR A 80 -6.79 10.00 -0.52
C THR A 80 -6.57 8.86 0.49
N ASP A 81 -7.49 7.90 0.54
CA ASP A 81 -7.35 6.71 1.40
C ASP A 81 -6.07 5.93 1.04
N GLY A 82 -5.80 5.72 -0.26
CA GLY A 82 -4.59 5.07 -0.73
C GLY A 82 -3.31 5.80 -0.32
N ARG A 83 -3.29 7.14 -0.40
CA ARG A 83 -2.16 7.95 0.09
C ARG A 83 -1.92 7.77 1.58
N ILE A 84 -2.98 7.67 2.38
CA ILE A 84 -2.89 7.42 3.83
C ILE A 84 -2.28 6.04 4.09
N VAL A 85 -2.74 5.00 3.38
CA VAL A 85 -2.18 3.63 3.50
C VAL A 85 -0.69 3.60 3.16
N ILE A 86 -0.29 4.26 2.07
CA ILE A 86 1.11 4.33 1.64
C ILE A 86 1.95 5.12 2.65
N ALA A 87 1.50 6.30 3.07
CA ALA A 87 2.22 7.12 4.04
C ALA A 87 2.42 6.37 5.37
N ARG A 88 1.38 5.70 5.87
CA ARG A 88 1.46 4.88 7.09
C ARG A 88 2.41 3.69 6.90
N HIS A 89 2.39 3.04 5.75
CA HIS A 89 3.32 1.96 5.44
C HIS A 89 4.78 2.42 5.45
N VAL A 90 5.08 3.55 4.79
CA VAL A 90 6.41 4.15 4.78
C VAL A 90 6.85 4.54 6.19
N GLN A 91 5.96 5.15 6.98
CA GLN A 91 6.26 5.49 8.37
C GLN A 91 6.58 4.24 9.20
N LEU A 92 5.78 3.18 9.10
CA LEU A 92 6.05 1.90 9.79
C LEU A 92 7.40 1.30 9.37
N MET A 93 7.74 1.35 8.08
CA MET A 93 9.01 0.85 7.57
C MET A 93 10.19 1.63 8.16
N LEU A 94 10.12 2.96 8.14
CA LEU A 94 11.15 3.83 8.70
C LEU A 94 11.28 3.64 10.22
N SER A 95 10.16 3.57 10.94
CA SER A 95 10.16 3.31 12.38
C SER A 95 10.73 1.94 12.73
N SER A 96 10.44 0.91 11.93
CA SER A 96 11.01 -0.43 12.09
C SER A 96 12.52 -0.43 11.88
N GLN A 97 13.02 0.22 10.82
CA GLN A 97 14.46 0.35 10.56
C GLN A 97 15.19 1.12 11.67
N ALA A 98 14.60 2.21 12.16
CA ALA A 98 15.15 2.97 13.28
C ALA A 98 15.25 2.09 14.55
N TRP A 99 14.23 1.29 14.82
CA TRP A 99 14.24 0.36 15.95
C TRP A 99 15.31 -0.72 15.82
N VAL A 100 15.51 -1.28 14.62
CA VAL A 100 16.59 -2.26 14.37
C VAL A 100 17.95 -1.64 14.66
N MET A 101 18.20 -0.39 14.26
CA MET A 101 19.46 0.30 14.57
C MET A 101 19.66 0.51 16.08
N VAL A 102 18.62 0.91 16.82
CA VAL A 102 18.69 1.08 18.27
C VAL A 102 18.93 -0.26 18.99
N ALA A 103 18.22 -1.32 18.57
CA ALA A 103 18.45 -2.65 19.12
C ALA A 103 19.89 -3.12 18.86
N ALA A 104 20.43 -2.88 17.66
CA ALA A 104 21.80 -3.25 17.30
C ALA A 104 22.87 -2.50 18.11
N THR A 105 22.60 -1.26 18.56
CA THR A 105 23.54 -0.50 19.41
C THR A 105 23.38 -0.78 20.90
N MET A 106 22.21 -1.26 21.33
CA MET A 106 21.94 -1.60 22.74
C MET A 106 22.28 -3.04 23.12
N VAL A 107 22.40 -3.97 22.17
CA VAL A 107 22.92 -5.32 22.45
C VAL A 107 24.42 -5.19 22.73
N PRO A 108 24.90 -5.50 23.95
CA PRO A 108 26.33 -5.55 24.20
C PRO A 108 26.92 -6.60 23.26
N ARG A 109 28.05 -6.29 22.63
CA ARG A 109 28.82 -7.29 21.88
C ARG A 109 29.06 -8.45 22.85
N LEU A 110 28.41 -9.57 22.62
CA LEU A 110 28.77 -10.84 23.24
C LEU A 110 30.11 -11.25 22.63
N SER A 111 31.18 -10.64 23.11
CA SER A 111 32.57 -11.07 22.94
C SER A 111 33.00 -11.80 24.18
#